data_AF-A0A7W4PKA0-F1
#
_entry.id   AF-A0A7W4PKA0-F1
#
_cell.length_a   1.000
_cell.length_b   1.000
_cell.length_c   1.000
_cell.angle_alpha   90.00
_cell.angle_beta   90.00
_cell.angle_gamma   90.00
#
_symmetry.space_group_name_H-M   'P 1'
#
loop_
_entity.id
_entity.type
_entity.pdbx_description
1 polymer ?
#
loop_
_entity_poly.entity_id
_entity_poly.type
_entity_poly.pdbx_seq_one_letter_code
_entity_poly.pdbx_strand_id
1 'polypeptide(L)'
;MPLLPEAVVPPAAPAPTGAPAEQVAPALDIPPLPALDDEAARAEAQHLLMAMRREIPHFQTVSARDADRWVAMARAQLARDKMTIDRAQVLMVVDRNPRVQRVCFVLALPDDDAWVVLGGTRVSTGQAGRKYYYLTPTGVFINSPDRLGYRAEGTRNEHGIRGLGARGMRVWDMGWQWAVKGWRADREQGQIRLEIHATDPDFLEARLGHPASEGCVRIPAALNRFMDRHGLLDVQYEQAASYDGRFRALLPRDRTPSPIAGDALVVVDSAQSEGMI
;
A
#
# COMPACT_ATOMS: atom_id res chain seq x y z
N MET A 1 -52.36 79.13 -8.48
CA MET A 1 -52.25 77.66 -8.41
C MET A 1 -52.97 77.07 -9.60
N PRO A 2 -52.24 76.34 -10.45
CA PRO A 2 -52.61 74.96 -10.75
C PRO A 2 -51.42 74.00 -10.58
N LEU A 3 -51.78 72.73 -10.43
CA LEU A 3 -51.01 71.62 -9.87
C LEU A 3 -49.85 71.16 -10.76
N LEU A 4 -48.72 70.90 -10.12
CA LEU A 4 -47.59 70.15 -10.68
C LEU A 4 -48.01 68.68 -10.91
N PRO A 5 -47.59 68.03 -12.01
CA PRO A 5 -47.90 66.63 -12.27
C PRO A 5 -47.19 65.71 -11.27
N GLU A 6 -47.93 64.69 -10.81
CA GLU A 6 -47.49 63.68 -9.84
C GLU A 6 -46.23 62.94 -10.30
N ALA A 7 -45.28 62.81 -9.37
CA ALA A 7 -44.08 62.02 -9.56
C ALA A 7 -44.42 60.53 -9.58
N VAL A 8 -44.10 59.86 -10.70
CA VAL A 8 -44.22 58.41 -10.84
C VAL A 8 -43.14 57.73 -9.97
N VAL A 9 -43.57 57.03 -8.93
CA VAL A 9 -42.70 56.22 -8.07
C VAL A 9 -42.32 54.94 -8.83
N PRO A 10 -41.03 54.62 -9.01
CA PRO A 10 -40.64 53.37 -9.65
C PRO A 10 -40.97 52.16 -8.75
N PRO A 11 -41.32 51.00 -9.32
CA PRO A 11 -41.66 49.82 -8.54
C PRO A 11 -40.46 49.30 -7.74
N ALA A 12 -40.74 48.83 -6.52
CA ALA A 12 -39.74 48.27 -5.61
C ALA A 12 -39.02 47.06 -6.21
N ALA A 13 -37.70 47.00 -6.01
CA ALA A 13 -36.89 45.85 -6.41
C ALA A 13 -37.34 44.59 -5.66
N PRO A 14 -37.38 43.41 -6.32
CA PRO A 14 -37.76 42.16 -5.66
C PRO A 14 -36.71 41.79 -4.61
N ALA A 15 -37.19 41.29 -3.47
CA ALA A 15 -36.35 40.78 -2.37
C ALA A 15 -35.43 39.65 -2.85
N PRO A 16 -34.23 39.49 -2.26
CA PRO A 16 -33.31 38.41 -2.61
C PRO A 16 -33.98 37.06 -2.38
N THR A 17 -34.09 36.27 -3.44
CA THR A 17 -34.53 34.88 -3.39
C THR A 17 -33.56 34.10 -2.52
N GLY A 18 -34.10 33.36 -1.54
CA GLY A 18 -33.35 32.63 -0.53
C GLY A 18 -32.28 31.73 -1.14
N ALA A 19 -31.14 31.62 -0.44
CA ALA A 19 -30.07 30.70 -0.80
C ALA A 19 -30.64 29.29 -1.04
N PRO A 20 -30.24 28.60 -2.14
CA PRO A 20 -30.72 27.25 -2.39
C PRO A 20 -30.39 26.37 -1.19
N ALA A 21 -31.40 25.67 -0.69
CA ALA A 21 -31.24 24.67 0.35
C ALA A 21 -30.12 23.70 -0.08
N GLU A 22 -29.13 23.54 0.80
CA GLU A 22 -28.02 22.61 0.62
C GLU A 22 -28.61 21.22 0.40
N GLN A 23 -28.60 20.75 -0.84
CA GLN A 23 -29.06 19.42 -1.19
C GLN A 23 -28.10 18.45 -0.52
N VAL A 24 -28.52 17.87 0.60
CA VAL A 24 -27.81 16.80 1.28
C VAL A 24 -27.68 15.66 0.27
N ALA A 25 -26.47 15.45 -0.24
CA ALA A 25 -26.19 14.35 -1.15
C ALA A 25 -26.67 13.03 -0.50
N PRO A 26 -27.30 12.12 -1.26
CA PRO A 26 -27.72 10.84 -0.71
C PRO A 26 -26.53 10.13 -0.07
N ALA A 27 -26.75 9.55 1.11
CA ALA A 27 -25.71 8.81 1.81
C ALA A 27 -25.17 7.69 0.89
N LEU A 28 -23.85 7.65 0.72
CA LEU A 28 -23.20 6.60 -0.04
C LEU A 28 -23.37 5.27 0.71
N ASP A 29 -23.94 4.28 0.04
CA ASP A 29 -24.00 2.90 0.56
C ASP A 29 -22.62 2.24 0.36
N ILE A 30 -21.89 2.08 1.47
CA ILE A 30 -20.54 1.51 1.47
C ILE A 30 -20.67 0.04 1.91
N PRO A 31 -20.37 -0.94 1.03
CA PRO A 31 -20.46 -2.35 1.39
C PRO A 31 -19.44 -2.67 2.50
N PRO A 32 -19.72 -3.58 3.44
CA PRO A 32 -18.75 -3.97 4.45
C PRO A 32 -17.52 -4.64 3.82
N LEU A 33 -16.37 -4.57 4.50
CA LEU A 33 -15.19 -5.32 4.08
C LEU A 33 -15.46 -6.83 4.21
N PRO A 34 -14.88 -7.66 3.32
CA PRO A 34 -14.93 -9.11 3.49
C PRO A 34 -14.33 -9.52 4.83
N ALA A 35 -15.00 -10.44 5.52
CA ALA A 35 -14.54 -11.03 6.77
C ALA A 35 -14.83 -12.53 6.72
N LEU A 36 -13.78 -13.33 6.86
CA LEU A 36 -13.86 -14.78 7.02
C LEU A 36 -13.60 -15.14 8.48
N ASP A 37 -14.18 -16.24 8.95
CA ASP A 37 -13.73 -16.88 10.18
C ASP A 37 -12.31 -17.46 9.99
N ASP A 38 -11.67 -17.84 11.10
CA ASP A 38 -10.28 -18.29 11.10
C ASP A 38 -10.07 -19.56 10.27
N GLU A 39 -11.03 -20.49 10.23
CA GLU A 39 -10.92 -21.73 9.46
C GLU A 39 -10.95 -21.43 7.95
N ALA A 40 -11.93 -20.65 7.50
CA ALA A 40 -12.07 -20.25 6.10
C ALA A 40 -10.90 -19.34 5.67
N ALA A 41 -10.42 -18.45 6.55
CA ALA A 41 -9.26 -17.62 6.28
C ALA A 41 -7.98 -18.44 6.10
N ARG A 42 -7.78 -19.48 6.92
CA ARG A 42 -6.65 -20.41 6.78
C ARG A 42 -6.74 -21.21 5.47
N ALA A 43 -7.93 -21.67 5.10
CA ALA A 43 -8.15 -22.35 3.82
C ALA A 43 -7.85 -21.44 2.63
N GLU A 44 -8.31 -20.18 2.67
CA GLU A 44 -7.99 -19.19 1.64
C GLU A 44 -6.49 -18.86 1.58
N ALA A 45 -5.81 -18.75 2.73
CA ALA A 45 -4.35 -18.56 2.75
C ALA A 45 -3.59 -19.74 2.14
N GLN A 46 -4.09 -20.97 2.27
CA GLN A 46 -3.53 -22.14 1.58
C GLN A 46 -3.73 -22.05 0.06
N HIS A 47 -4.93 -21.66 -0.41
CA HIS A 47 -5.16 -21.41 -1.83
C HIS A 47 -4.23 -20.33 -2.38
N LEU A 48 -4.10 -19.22 -1.66
CA LEU A 48 -3.24 -18.11 -2.03
C LEU A 48 -1.76 -18.53 -2.07
N LEU A 49 -1.30 -19.32 -1.11
CA LEU A 49 0.05 -19.90 -1.11
C LEU A 49 0.31 -20.77 -2.36
N MET A 50 -0.65 -21.61 -2.76
CA MET A 50 -0.50 -22.43 -3.96
C MET A 50 -0.45 -21.57 -5.22
N ALA A 51 -1.27 -20.51 -5.31
CA ALA A 51 -1.22 -19.55 -6.40
C ALA A 51 0.12 -18.79 -6.44
N MET A 52 0.62 -18.31 -5.28
CA MET A 52 1.92 -17.65 -5.16
C MET A 52 3.06 -18.52 -5.68
N ARG A 53 3.12 -19.79 -5.26
CA ARG A 53 4.15 -20.76 -5.70
C ARG A 53 4.12 -21.01 -7.21
N ARG A 54 2.93 -20.98 -7.81
CA ARG A 54 2.74 -21.21 -9.24
C ARG A 54 3.08 -19.98 -10.09
N GLU A 55 2.71 -18.79 -9.62
CA GLU A 55 2.68 -17.57 -10.44
C GLU A 55 3.87 -16.65 -10.20
N ILE A 56 4.56 -16.78 -9.07
CA ILE A 56 5.71 -15.94 -8.71
C ILE A 56 7.00 -16.76 -8.85
N PRO A 57 7.83 -16.49 -9.88
CA PRO A 57 9.14 -17.11 -10.01
C PRO A 57 9.99 -16.85 -8.77
N HIS A 58 10.75 -17.87 -8.35
CA HIS A 58 11.60 -17.81 -7.16
C HIS A 58 10.86 -17.45 -5.87
N PHE A 59 9.56 -17.75 -5.78
CA PHE A 59 8.83 -17.68 -4.52
C PHE A 59 9.52 -18.56 -3.46
N GLN A 60 9.64 -18.04 -2.25
CA GLN A 60 10.34 -18.70 -1.16
C GLN A 60 9.40 -18.88 0.01
N THR A 61 9.18 -20.13 0.39
CA THR A 61 8.58 -20.49 1.67
C THR A 61 9.59 -20.28 2.78
N VAL A 62 9.11 -20.19 4.02
CA VAL A 62 9.95 -20.04 5.21
C VAL A 62 9.97 -21.34 6.01
N SER A 63 11.05 -21.58 6.75
CA SER A 63 11.09 -22.65 7.76
C SER A 63 10.15 -22.30 8.92
N ALA A 64 9.76 -23.27 9.74
CA ALA A 64 8.92 -23.01 10.92
C ALA A 64 9.55 -21.98 11.86
N ARG A 65 10.86 -22.10 12.14
CA ARG A 65 11.61 -21.14 12.96
C ARG A 65 11.60 -19.73 12.36
N ASP A 66 11.76 -19.61 11.05
CA ASP A 66 11.72 -18.31 10.39
C ASP A 66 10.30 -17.74 10.35
N ALA A 67 9.27 -18.59 10.27
CA ALA A 67 7.87 -18.18 10.34
C ALA A 67 7.56 -17.48 11.67
N ASP A 68 7.96 -18.08 12.79
CA ASP A 68 7.78 -17.47 14.13
C ASP A 68 8.47 -16.11 14.22
N ARG A 69 9.67 -15.98 13.63
CA ARG A 69 10.40 -14.70 13.58
C ARG A 69 9.62 -13.64 12.78
N TRP A 70 9.07 -13.99 11.61
CA TRP A 70 8.26 -13.05 10.82
C TRP A 70 7.01 -12.60 11.55
N VAL A 71 6.29 -13.52 12.20
CA VAL A 71 5.11 -13.20 13.02
C VAL A 71 5.49 -12.27 14.18
N ALA A 72 6.55 -12.60 14.92
CA ALA A 72 7.01 -11.79 16.04
C ALA A 72 7.41 -10.37 15.61
N MET A 73 8.14 -10.22 14.51
CA MET A 73 8.52 -8.91 13.97
C MET A 73 7.30 -8.10 13.52
N ALA A 74 6.34 -8.72 12.83
CA ALA A 74 5.12 -8.06 12.39
C ALA A 74 4.28 -7.58 13.59
N ARG A 75 4.05 -8.44 14.58
CA ARG A 75 3.32 -8.10 15.82
C ARG A 75 4.01 -6.98 16.60
N ALA A 76 5.34 -7.05 16.75
CA ALA A 76 6.09 -6.00 17.43
C ALA A 76 5.94 -4.63 16.73
N GLN A 77 5.95 -4.61 15.39
CA GLN A 77 5.76 -3.37 14.64
C GLN A 77 4.31 -2.86 14.71
N LEU A 78 3.32 -3.73 14.59
CA LEU A 78 1.91 -3.38 14.77
C LEU A 78 1.64 -2.79 16.16
N ALA A 79 2.20 -3.39 17.21
CA ALA A 79 2.08 -2.90 18.58
C ALA A 79 2.74 -1.52 18.77
N ARG A 80 3.93 -1.30 18.19
CA ARG A 80 4.63 0.00 18.23
C ARG A 80 3.79 1.10 17.58
N ASP A 81 3.13 0.79 16.48
CA ASP A 81 2.33 1.74 15.71
C ASP A 81 0.84 1.76 16.11
N LYS A 82 0.49 0.98 17.14
CA LYS A 82 -0.85 0.88 17.73
C LYS A 82 -1.92 0.46 16.70
N MET A 83 -1.56 -0.38 15.73
CA MET A 83 -2.51 -0.98 14.81
C MET A 83 -3.04 -2.30 15.38
N THR A 84 -4.36 -2.43 15.43
CA THR A 84 -5.06 -3.66 15.80
C THR A 84 -5.47 -4.44 14.56
N ILE A 85 -5.45 -5.77 14.66
CA ILE A 85 -6.04 -6.66 13.66
C ILE A 85 -7.44 -7.00 14.14
N ASP A 86 -8.46 -6.57 13.39
CA ASP A 86 -9.89 -6.70 13.72
C ASP A 86 -10.63 -7.71 12.83
N ARG A 87 -9.95 -8.22 11.81
CA ARG A 87 -10.40 -9.28 10.90
C ARG A 87 -9.21 -10.09 10.42
N ALA A 88 -9.48 -11.32 10.00
CA ALA A 88 -8.50 -12.14 9.31
C ALA A 88 -8.05 -11.45 8.01
N GLN A 89 -6.76 -11.15 7.88
CA GLN A 89 -6.22 -10.43 6.72
C GLN A 89 -4.74 -10.72 6.48
N VAL A 90 -4.31 -10.60 5.23
CA VAL A 90 -2.91 -10.71 4.84
C VAL A 90 -2.19 -9.38 5.05
N LEU A 91 -1.05 -9.45 5.74
CA LEU A 91 -0.09 -8.36 5.87
C LEU A 91 1.06 -8.56 4.89
N MET A 92 1.52 -7.49 4.25
CA MET A 92 2.79 -7.50 3.51
C MET A 92 3.91 -7.06 4.44
N VAL A 93 4.72 -7.99 4.92
CA VAL A 93 5.81 -7.70 5.86
C VAL A 93 7.14 -7.62 5.11
N VAL A 94 7.83 -6.49 5.19
CA VAL A 94 9.12 -6.25 4.52
C VAL A 94 10.21 -6.06 5.57
N ASP A 95 11.26 -6.88 5.51
CA ASP A 95 12.46 -6.67 6.31
C ASP A 95 13.50 -5.89 5.50
N ARG A 96 13.69 -4.63 5.90
CA ARG A 96 14.64 -3.71 5.27
C ARG A 96 16.09 -3.94 5.70
N ASN A 97 16.37 -4.88 6.60
CA ASN A 97 17.74 -5.18 7.01
C ASN A 97 18.59 -5.47 5.76
N PRO A 98 19.75 -4.81 5.56
CA PRO A 98 20.63 -5.03 4.41
C PRO A 98 21.06 -6.49 4.19
N ARG A 99 21.06 -7.31 5.25
CA ARG A 99 21.38 -8.74 5.20
C ARG A 99 20.19 -9.63 4.82
N VAL A 100 18.96 -9.10 4.88
CA VAL A 100 17.72 -9.85 4.64
C VAL A 100 17.09 -9.43 3.31
N GLN A 101 16.60 -8.19 3.19
CA GLN A 101 16.00 -7.64 1.98
C GLN A 101 14.92 -8.55 1.35
N ARG A 102 13.91 -8.89 2.16
CA ARG A 102 12.83 -9.80 1.75
C ARG A 102 11.46 -9.26 2.14
N VAL A 103 10.46 -9.64 1.36
CA VAL A 103 9.05 -9.55 1.72
C VAL A 103 8.55 -10.93 2.12
N CYS A 104 7.65 -10.97 3.09
CA CYS A 104 6.90 -12.15 3.49
C CYS A 104 5.44 -11.76 3.73
N PHE A 105 4.51 -12.54 3.17
CA PHE A 105 3.09 -12.39 3.43
C PHE A 105 2.71 -13.22 4.66
N VAL A 106 1.93 -12.61 5.55
CA VAL A 106 1.49 -13.22 6.81
C VAL A 106 -0.01 -13.04 6.92
N LEU A 107 -0.77 -14.14 7.04
CA LEU A 107 -2.16 -14.10 7.48
C LEU A 107 -2.17 -13.78 8.97
N ALA A 108 -2.69 -12.60 9.29
CA ALA A 108 -2.97 -12.18 10.65
C ALA A 108 -4.43 -12.50 10.99
N LEU A 109 -4.63 -13.02 12.20
CA LEU A 109 -5.93 -13.34 12.78
C LEU A 109 -6.17 -12.43 14.00
N PRO A 110 -7.40 -11.93 14.21
CA PRO A 110 -7.70 -10.97 15.28
C PRO A 110 -7.60 -11.58 16.68
N ASP A 111 -8.16 -12.78 16.87
CA ASP A 111 -8.35 -13.42 18.17
C ASP A 111 -7.45 -14.66 18.37
N ASP A 112 -6.52 -14.92 17.44
CA ASP A 112 -5.64 -16.09 17.46
C ASP A 112 -4.17 -15.69 17.29
N ASP A 113 -3.31 -16.26 18.13
CA ASP A 113 -1.86 -16.07 18.08
C ASP A 113 -1.17 -16.91 17.00
N ALA A 114 -1.83 -17.94 16.49
CA ALA A 114 -1.32 -18.84 15.45
C ALA A 114 -1.46 -18.24 14.03
N TRP A 115 -0.85 -17.09 13.80
CA TRP A 115 -0.73 -16.47 12.48
C TRP A 115 0.01 -17.37 11.49
N VAL A 116 -0.39 -17.31 10.21
CA VAL A 116 0.18 -18.19 9.18
C VAL A 116 1.11 -17.40 8.27
N VAL A 117 2.34 -17.88 8.10
CA VAL A 117 3.30 -17.27 7.17
C VAL A 117 3.22 -17.97 5.81
N LEU A 118 2.91 -17.23 4.76
CA LEU A 118 2.76 -17.76 3.40
C LEU A 118 4.14 -17.83 2.71
N GLY A 119 5.04 -16.90 3.00
CA GLY A 119 6.33 -16.74 2.32
C GLY A 119 6.36 -15.50 1.43
N GLY A 120 7.35 -15.40 0.55
CA GLY A 120 7.48 -14.23 -0.32
C GLY A 120 8.73 -14.27 -1.19
N THR A 121 9.26 -13.10 -1.54
CA THR A 121 10.39 -12.96 -2.46
C THR A 121 11.47 -12.04 -1.90
N ARG A 122 12.59 -11.94 -2.62
CA ARG A 122 13.54 -10.85 -2.44
C ARG A 122 12.90 -9.51 -2.84
N VAL A 123 13.32 -8.45 -2.16
CA VAL A 123 12.96 -7.05 -2.47
C VAL A 123 14.20 -6.18 -2.41
N SER A 124 14.09 -4.92 -2.81
CA SER A 124 15.10 -3.91 -2.53
C SER A 124 14.48 -2.71 -1.86
N THR A 125 14.98 -2.38 -0.68
CA THR A 125 14.62 -1.16 0.06
C THR A 125 15.70 -0.09 -0.09
N GLY A 126 15.45 1.04 0.57
CA GLY A 126 16.36 2.17 0.67
C GLY A 126 17.70 1.79 1.30
N GLN A 127 18.77 2.45 0.88
CA GLN A 127 20.13 2.20 1.37
C GLN A 127 20.77 3.45 1.99
N ALA A 128 21.78 3.24 2.84
CA ALA A 128 22.69 4.27 3.30
C ALA A 128 23.83 4.52 2.31
N GLY A 129 24.57 5.63 2.50
CA GLY A 129 25.87 5.86 1.89
C GLY A 129 25.87 6.45 0.47
N ARG A 130 24.72 6.72 -0.13
CA ARG A 130 24.62 7.41 -1.43
C ARG A 130 23.76 8.67 -1.33
N LYS A 131 24.27 9.80 -1.82
CA LYS A 131 23.56 11.09 -1.79
C LYS A 131 22.16 10.94 -2.38
N TYR A 132 21.16 11.46 -1.68
CA TYR A 132 19.71 11.35 -1.98
C TYR A 132 19.04 9.99 -1.71
N TYR A 133 19.76 8.99 -1.17
CA TYR A 133 19.19 7.70 -0.84
C TYR A 133 18.71 7.68 0.61
N TYR A 134 17.41 7.51 0.81
CA TYR A 134 16.83 7.39 2.14
C TYR A 134 16.81 5.94 2.58
N LEU A 135 16.89 5.71 3.89
CA LEU A 135 16.51 4.41 4.46
C LEU A 135 14.99 4.30 4.39
N THR A 136 14.46 3.24 3.75
CA THR A 136 13.00 2.99 3.77
C THR A 136 12.51 2.99 5.20
N PRO A 137 11.52 3.81 5.58
CA PRO A 137 11.10 3.95 6.97
C PRO A 137 10.52 2.63 7.50
N THR A 138 10.80 2.33 8.76
CA THR A 138 10.10 1.26 9.50
C THR A 138 8.77 1.80 9.97
N GLY A 139 7.74 0.95 9.98
CA GLY A 139 6.39 1.39 10.30
C GLY A 139 5.34 0.47 9.71
N VAL A 140 4.08 0.77 10.02
CA VAL A 140 2.89 0.22 9.38
C VAL A 140 2.28 1.32 8.52
N PHE A 141 2.14 1.03 7.24
CA PHE A 141 1.65 1.98 6.24
C PHE A 141 0.42 1.41 5.55
N ILE A 142 -0.66 2.18 5.54
CA ILE A 142 -1.98 1.73 5.05
C ILE A 142 -2.21 2.24 3.63
N ASN A 143 -2.63 1.34 2.74
CA ASN A 143 -3.13 1.67 1.42
C ASN A 143 -4.59 2.16 1.52
N SER A 144 -4.77 3.40 1.98
CA SER A 144 -6.09 4.00 2.21
C SER A 144 -6.68 4.63 0.94
N PRO A 145 -8.02 4.75 0.83
CA PRO A 145 -8.70 5.38 -0.31
C PRO A 145 -8.59 6.92 -0.32
N ASP A 146 -7.92 7.53 0.66
CA ASP A 146 -7.66 8.99 0.67
C ASP A 146 -6.66 9.39 -0.42
N ARG A 147 -5.95 8.40 -0.95
CA ARG A 147 -4.91 8.54 -1.96
C ARG A 147 -5.09 7.46 -2.99
N LEU A 148 -4.95 7.83 -4.25
CA LEU A 148 -4.98 6.91 -5.37
C LEU A 148 -3.54 6.61 -5.80
N GLY A 149 -3.15 5.34 -5.80
CA GLY A 149 -1.93 4.91 -6.48
C GLY A 149 -2.09 5.02 -8.00
N TYR A 150 -1.11 4.54 -8.77
CA TYR A 150 -1.14 4.69 -10.22
C TYR A 150 -0.56 3.48 -10.96
N ARG A 151 -0.47 3.60 -12.28
CA ARG A 151 0.08 2.62 -13.21
C ARG A 151 1.36 3.17 -13.82
N ALA A 152 2.42 2.37 -13.83
CA ALA A 152 3.68 2.76 -14.46
C ALA A 152 3.47 2.94 -15.98
N GLU A 153 4.02 4.01 -16.54
CA GLU A 153 4.01 4.24 -17.99
C GLU A 153 5.00 3.32 -18.73
N GLY A 154 5.97 2.74 -18.01
CA GLY A 154 7.04 1.93 -18.60
C GLY A 154 8.08 2.76 -19.35
N THR A 155 8.23 4.03 -18.98
CA THR A 155 9.21 4.95 -19.55
C THR A 155 10.63 4.50 -19.24
N ARG A 156 11.51 4.58 -20.23
CA ARG A 156 12.93 4.29 -20.10
C ARG A 156 13.68 5.58 -19.79
N ASN A 157 14.60 5.54 -18.83
CA ASN A 157 15.55 6.63 -18.62
C ASN A 157 16.66 6.60 -19.70
N GLU A 158 17.64 7.51 -19.60
CA GLU A 158 18.79 7.60 -20.51
C GLU A 158 19.63 6.31 -20.61
N HIS A 159 19.54 5.44 -19.59
CA HIS A 159 20.21 4.13 -19.53
C HIS A 159 19.32 2.98 -20.03
N GLY A 160 18.14 3.27 -20.58
CA GLY A 160 17.20 2.26 -21.06
C GLY A 160 16.40 1.55 -19.97
N ILE A 161 16.51 1.99 -18.70
CA ILE A 161 15.92 1.34 -17.52
C ILE A 161 14.54 1.93 -17.22
N ARG A 162 13.57 1.06 -16.93
CA ARG A 162 12.23 1.41 -16.45
C ARG A 162 12.17 1.36 -14.93
N GLY A 163 12.30 2.53 -14.29
CA GLY A 163 12.41 2.63 -12.82
C GLY A 163 11.26 1.97 -12.04
N LEU A 164 10.03 2.17 -12.52
CA LEU A 164 8.79 1.63 -11.93
C LEU A 164 8.34 0.29 -12.56
N GLY A 165 9.22 -0.34 -13.34
CA GLY A 165 8.94 -1.57 -14.08
C GLY A 165 8.24 -1.34 -15.41
N ALA A 166 7.74 -2.43 -16.01
CA ALA A 166 7.07 -2.39 -17.30
C ALA A 166 5.78 -1.55 -17.28
N ARG A 167 5.31 -1.14 -18.47
CA ARG A 167 4.05 -0.41 -18.61
C ARG A 167 2.89 -1.19 -17.98
N GLY A 168 2.03 -0.49 -17.24
CA GLY A 168 0.85 -1.05 -16.58
C GLY A 168 1.12 -1.68 -15.20
N MET A 169 2.37 -1.80 -14.76
CA MET A 169 2.68 -2.26 -13.39
C MET A 169 2.04 -1.33 -12.37
N ARG A 170 1.57 -1.89 -11.26
CA ARG A 170 0.91 -1.16 -10.18
C ARG A 170 1.97 -0.43 -9.34
N VAL A 171 1.69 0.81 -8.96
CA VAL A 171 2.44 1.53 -7.91
C VAL A 171 1.49 1.82 -6.75
N TRP A 172 1.68 1.12 -5.62
CA TRP A 172 0.97 1.44 -4.39
C TRP A 172 1.67 2.60 -3.71
N ASP A 173 0.93 3.66 -3.45
CA ASP A 173 1.43 4.91 -2.90
C ASP A 173 1.03 5.02 -1.43
N MET A 174 2.01 4.89 -0.53
CA MET A 174 1.83 4.96 0.92
C MET A 174 1.98 6.38 1.47
N GLY A 175 2.07 7.37 0.60
CA GLY A 175 2.11 8.78 0.95
C GLY A 175 3.47 9.32 1.34
N TRP A 176 3.43 10.55 1.84
CA TRP A 176 4.61 11.24 2.36
C TRP A 176 4.97 10.68 3.73
N GLN A 177 6.17 10.14 3.86
CA GLN A 177 6.69 9.52 5.07
C GLN A 177 8.01 10.16 5.47
N TRP A 178 8.25 10.30 6.77
CA TRP A 178 9.55 10.72 7.28
C TRP A 178 10.53 9.55 7.21
N ALA A 179 11.68 9.79 6.57
CA ALA A 179 12.72 8.80 6.40
C ALA A 179 14.09 9.39 6.73
N VAL A 180 14.99 8.57 7.26
CA VAL A 180 16.36 8.97 7.53
C VAL A 180 17.11 9.15 6.22
N LYS A 181 17.77 10.31 6.04
CA LYS A 181 18.68 10.58 4.93
C LYS A 181 19.90 9.67 5.08
N GLY A 182 19.93 8.59 4.30
CA GLY A 182 20.93 7.53 4.44
C GLY A 182 22.38 7.95 4.15
N TRP A 183 22.58 9.14 3.57
CA TRP A 183 23.91 9.68 3.26
C TRP A 183 24.44 10.67 4.30
N ARG A 184 23.67 11.01 5.34
CA ARG A 184 24.12 11.95 6.38
C ARG A 184 24.46 11.20 7.67
N ALA A 185 25.62 11.54 8.24
CA ALA A 185 26.08 10.95 9.50
C ALA A 185 25.20 11.33 10.70
N ASP A 186 24.58 12.52 10.66
CA ASP A 186 23.67 13.04 11.69
C ASP A 186 22.28 12.40 11.70
N ARG A 187 22.02 11.47 10.75
CA ARG A 187 20.73 10.78 10.59
C ARG A 187 19.53 11.72 10.46
N GLU A 188 19.76 12.92 9.93
CA GLU A 188 18.68 13.89 9.66
C GLU A 188 17.55 13.22 8.87
N GLN A 189 16.31 13.55 9.20
CA GLN A 189 15.14 13.04 8.49
C GLN A 189 14.71 14.00 7.37
N GLY A 190 14.08 13.44 6.35
CA GLY A 190 13.37 14.20 5.32
C GLY A 190 12.14 13.43 4.86
N GLN A 191 11.21 14.14 4.22
CA GLN A 191 10.02 13.49 3.67
C GLN A 191 10.36 12.82 2.32
N ILE A 192 9.89 11.59 2.17
CA ILE A 192 9.90 10.85 0.91
C ILE A 192 8.50 10.38 0.57
N ARG A 193 8.21 10.15 -0.71
CA ARG A 193 7.02 9.39 -1.10
C ARG A 193 7.35 7.90 -0.96
N LEU A 194 6.73 7.22 -0.01
CA LEU A 194 6.92 5.77 0.15
C LEU A 194 6.02 5.06 -0.87
N GLU A 195 6.63 4.25 -1.73
CA GLU A 195 5.92 3.51 -2.76
C GLU A 195 6.35 2.05 -2.77
N ILE A 196 5.42 1.17 -3.12
CA ILE A 196 5.72 -0.21 -3.53
C ILE A 196 5.53 -0.27 -5.04
N HIS A 197 6.56 -0.70 -5.76
CA HIS A 197 6.49 -0.81 -7.21
C HIS A 197 7.37 -1.91 -7.77
N ALA A 198 7.02 -2.40 -8.97
CA ALA A 198 7.88 -3.31 -9.71
C ALA A 198 9.22 -2.64 -10.07
N THR A 199 10.25 -3.44 -10.30
CA THR A 199 11.49 -2.94 -10.91
C THR A 199 11.60 -3.35 -12.38
N ASP A 200 12.60 -2.85 -13.09
CA ASP A 200 12.83 -3.27 -14.48
C ASP A 200 13.13 -4.78 -14.53
N PRO A 201 12.29 -5.59 -15.18
CA PRO A 201 12.45 -7.04 -15.22
C PRO A 201 13.71 -7.48 -15.99
N ASP A 202 14.18 -6.66 -16.93
CA ASP A 202 15.31 -7.01 -17.81
C ASP A 202 16.66 -6.65 -17.17
N PHE A 203 16.71 -5.61 -16.33
CA PHE A 203 17.97 -5.05 -15.82
C PHE A 203 18.12 -5.03 -14.30
N LEU A 204 17.03 -4.86 -13.55
CA LEU A 204 17.09 -4.56 -12.11
C LEU A 204 16.51 -5.67 -11.23
N GLU A 205 15.68 -6.55 -11.77
CA GLU A 205 15.05 -7.62 -11.00
C GLU A 205 16.07 -8.62 -10.43
N ALA A 206 17.12 -8.93 -11.20
CA ALA A 206 18.24 -9.75 -10.72
C ALA A 206 19.03 -9.13 -9.55
N ARG A 207 18.85 -7.83 -9.28
CA ARG A 207 19.52 -7.11 -8.17
C ARG A 207 18.68 -7.07 -6.89
N LEU A 208 17.47 -7.63 -6.90
CA LEU A 208 16.65 -7.72 -5.70
C LEU A 208 17.34 -8.60 -4.65
N GLY A 209 17.12 -8.28 -3.37
CA GLY A 209 17.83 -8.87 -2.24
C GLY A 209 19.00 -8.03 -1.75
N HIS A 210 19.18 -6.83 -2.30
CA HIS A 210 20.14 -5.83 -1.86
C HIS A 210 19.45 -4.47 -1.65
N PRO A 211 19.87 -3.66 -0.67
CA PRO A 211 19.32 -2.33 -0.48
C PRO A 211 19.83 -1.46 -1.64
N ALA A 212 18.93 -1.06 -2.54
CA ALA A 212 19.28 -0.44 -3.81
C ALA A 212 18.14 0.42 -4.36
N SER A 213 17.33 1.00 -3.46
CA SER A 213 16.30 1.97 -3.79
C SER A 213 16.58 3.33 -3.14
N GLU A 214 15.87 4.37 -3.54
CA GLU A 214 15.97 5.72 -2.96
C GLU A 214 15.04 5.92 -1.73
N GLY A 215 14.41 4.84 -1.25
CA GLY A 215 13.51 4.86 -0.10
C GLY A 215 12.23 4.04 -0.30
N CYS A 216 11.91 3.66 -1.55
CA CYS A 216 10.77 2.80 -1.91
C CYS A 216 11.03 1.30 -1.66
N VAL A 217 9.98 0.49 -1.77
CA VAL A 217 10.04 -0.98 -1.77
C VAL A 217 9.93 -1.48 -3.20
N ARG A 218 11.06 -1.92 -3.77
CA ARG A 218 11.08 -2.50 -5.12
C ARG A 218 10.83 -4.00 -5.05
N ILE A 219 9.88 -4.49 -5.84
CA ILE A 219 9.46 -5.89 -5.89
C ILE A 219 9.65 -6.49 -7.31
N PRO A 220 9.69 -7.83 -7.45
CA PRO A 220 9.67 -8.48 -8.76
C PRO A 220 8.41 -8.13 -9.56
N ALA A 221 8.51 -8.08 -10.89
CA ALA A 221 7.36 -7.78 -11.75
C ALA A 221 6.24 -8.85 -11.64
N ALA A 222 6.61 -10.11 -11.41
CA ALA A 222 5.64 -11.18 -11.17
C ALA A 222 4.88 -10.98 -9.84
N LEU A 223 5.57 -10.61 -8.76
CA LEU A 223 4.92 -10.32 -7.49
C LEU A 223 3.97 -9.11 -7.60
N ASN A 224 4.38 -8.06 -8.33
CA ASN A 224 3.53 -6.90 -8.58
C ASN A 224 2.21 -7.30 -9.27
N ARG A 225 2.29 -8.07 -10.35
CA ARG A 225 1.12 -8.58 -11.06
C ARG A 225 0.26 -9.49 -10.19
N PHE A 226 0.88 -10.34 -9.37
CA PHE A 226 0.16 -11.22 -8.46
C PHE A 226 -0.62 -10.43 -7.40
N MET A 227 0.05 -9.50 -6.72
CA MET A 227 -0.58 -8.61 -5.73
C MET A 227 -1.72 -7.80 -6.36
N ASP A 228 -1.52 -7.32 -7.57
CA ASP A 228 -2.53 -6.57 -8.31
C ASP A 228 -3.69 -7.48 -8.76
N ARG A 229 -3.46 -8.70 -9.22
CA ARG A 229 -4.56 -9.60 -9.59
C ARG A 229 -5.40 -10.01 -8.37
N HIS A 230 -4.74 -10.30 -7.25
CA HIS A 230 -5.37 -10.83 -6.03
C HIS A 230 -5.71 -9.77 -4.99
N GLY A 231 -5.46 -8.50 -5.27
CA GLY A 231 -5.79 -7.37 -4.41
C GLY A 231 -5.17 -7.43 -3.01
N LEU A 232 -3.97 -7.99 -2.85
CA LEU A 232 -3.41 -8.32 -1.52
C LEU A 232 -3.27 -7.14 -0.55
N LEU A 233 -3.18 -5.91 -1.08
CA LEU A 233 -3.16 -4.65 -0.31
C LEU A 233 -4.35 -3.74 -0.63
N ASP A 234 -5.30 -4.19 -1.42
CA ASP A 234 -6.32 -3.33 -2.04
C ASP A 234 -7.70 -3.51 -1.40
N VAL A 235 -7.84 -4.10 -0.21
CA VAL A 235 -9.18 -4.36 0.39
C VAL A 235 -10.05 -3.11 0.48
N GLN A 236 -9.48 -1.96 0.87
CA GLN A 236 -10.19 -0.68 0.89
C GLN A 236 -10.38 -0.09 -0.52
N TYR A 237 -9.48 -0.37 -1.46
CA TYR A 237 -9.59 0.06 -2.85
C TYR A 237 -10.71 -0.69 -3.58
N GLU A 238 -10.87 -1.99 -3.32
CA GLU A 238 -11.97 -2.81 -3.86
C GLU A 238 -13.32 -2.30 -3.32
N GLN A 239 -13.41 -1.97 -2.02
CA GLN A 239 -14.58 -1.32 -1.44
C GLN A 239 -14.85 0.04 -2.10
N ALA A 240 -13.81 0.88 -2.25
CA ALA A 240 -13.92 2.20 -2.87
C ALA A 240 -14.34 2.14 -4.35
N ALA A 241 -13.94 1.11 -5.08
CA ALA A 241 -14.34 0.92 -6.48
C ALA A 241 -15.85 0.70 -6.67
N SER A 242 -16.58 0.35 -5.59
CA SER A 242 -18.04 0.23 -5.63
C SER A 242 -18.75 1.58 -5.78
N TYR A 243 -18.18 2.66 -5.22
CA TYR A 243 -18.77 4.01 -5.22
C TYR A 243 -17.91 5.10 -5.88
N ASP A 244 -16.64 4.86 -6.18
CA ASP A 244 -15.73 5.81 -6.83
C ASP A 244 -15.13 5.25 -8.13
N GLY A 245 -15.47 5.90 -9.25
CA GLY A 245 -15.03 5.52 -10.59
C GLY A 245 -13.52 5.58 -10.81
N ARG A 246 -12.78 6.36 -10.02
CA ARG A 246 -11.31 6.48 -10.12
C ARG A 246 -10.62 5.19 -9.67
N PHE A 247 -11.08 4.62 -8.55
CA PHE A 247 -10.61 3.31 -8.07
C PHE A 247 -10.99 2.22 -9.07
N ARG A 248 -12.24 2.21 -9.54
CA ARG A 248 -12.69 1.27 -10.58
C ARG A 248 -11.88 1.34 -11.88
N ALA A 249 -11.42 2.53 -12.28
CA ALA A 249 -10.60 2.71 -13.47
C ALA A 249 -9.15 2.24 -13.26
N LEU A 250 -8.63 2.30 -12.02
CA LEU A 250 -7.27 1.89 -11.69
C LEU A 250 -7.11 0.36 -11.59
N LEU A 251 -8.14 -0.33 -11.10
CA LEU A 251 -8.12 -1.77 -10.86
C LEU A 251 -8.41 -2.57 -12.15
N PRO A 252 -7.59 -3.58 -12.53
CA PRO A 252 -7.87 -4.44 -13.67
C PRO A 252 -9.23 -5.13 -13.57
N ARG A 253 -9.85 -5.34 -14.74
CA ARG A 253 -11.21 -5.91 -14.81
C ARG A 253 -11.25 -7.41 -14.54
N ASP A 254 -10.13 -8.11 -14.71
CA ASP A 254 -9.99 -9.56 -14.58
C ASP A 254 -9.39 -9.98 -13.23
N ARG A 255 -9.38 -9.06 -12.26
CA ARG A 255 -8.93 -9.33 -10.89
C ARG A 255 -9.78 -10.40 -10.23
N THR A 256 -9.17 -11.09 -9.30
CA THR A 256 -9.81 -12.05 -8.39
C THR A 256 -9.33 -11.71 -6.97
N PRO A 257 -9.83 -10.62 -6.37
CA PRO A 257 -9.38 -10.17 -5.05
C PRO A 257 -9.62 -11.26 -4.02
N SER A 258 -8.63 -11.53 -3.18
CA SER A 258 -8.77 -12.52 -2.11
C SER A 258 -9.66 -11.94 -0.99
N PRO A 259 -10.59 -12.71 -0.41
CA PRO A 259 -11.40 -12.26 0.73
C PRO A 259 -10.59 -12.02 2.00
N ILE A 260 -9.35 -12.49 2.09
CA ILE A 260 -8.40 -12.16 3.17
C ILE A 260 -7.44 -11.02 2.79
N ALA A 261 -7.72 -10.26 1.74
CA ALA A 261 -6.92 -9.09 1.39
C ALA A 261 -6.81 -8.09 2.56
N GLY A 262 -5.61 -7.57 2.76
CA GLY A 262 -5.35 -6.49 3.69
C GLY A 262 -5.17 -5.15 2.99
N ASP A 263 -4.59 -4.22 3.73
CA ASP A 263 -4.21 -2.87 3.31
C ASP A 263 -2.86 -2.43 3.90
N ALA A 264 -2.25 -3.26 4.75
CA ALA A 264 -1.07 -2.90 5.52
C ALA A 264 0.25 -3.41 4.91
N LEU A 265 1.14 -2.46 4.60
CA LEU A 265 2.57 -2.69 4.48
C LEU A 265 3.21 -2.53 5.85
N VAL A 266 3.85 -3.59 6.35
CA VAL A 266 4.60 -3.57 7.61
C VAL A 266 6.10 -3.62 7.29
N VAL A 267 6.82 -2.53 7.51
CA VAL A 267 8.27 -2.48 7.30
C VAL A 267 9.00 -2.62 8.64
N VAL A 268 9.81 -3.65 8.75
CA VAL A 268 10.63 -3.98 9.93
C VAL A 268 12.11 -3.89 9.61
N ASP A 269 12.94 -3.80 10.64
CA ASP A 269 14.40 -3.82 10.54
C ASP A 269 14.95 -4.83 11.55
N SER A 270 15.19 -6.07 11.10
CA SER A 270 15.57 -7.16 12.00
C SER A 270 16.93 -6.98 12.67
N ALA A 271 17.79 -6.10 12.15
CA ALA A 271 19.06 -5.76 12.80
C ALA A 271 18.84 -4.97 14.12
N GLN A 272 17.72 -4.26 14.25
CA GLN A 272 17.38 -3.53 15.47
C GLN A 272 16.85 -4.45 16.58
N SER A 273 16.36 -5.64 16.22
CA SER A 273 15.92 -6.67 17.16
C SER A 273 17.08 -7.52 17.68
N GLU A 274 18.16 -7.67 16.92
CA GLU A 274 19.36 -8.42 17.31
C GLU A 274 20.21 -7.69 18.38
N GLY A 275 20.05 -6.38 18.55
CA GLY A 275 20.75 -5.57 19.56
C GLY A 275 20.06 -5.54 20.94
N MET A 276 19.03 -6.36 21.16
CA MET A 276 18.22 -6.39 22.38
C MET A 276 18.35 -7.72 23.16
N ILE A 277 19.39 -8.51 22.84
CA ILE A 277 19.75 -9.78 23.50
C ILE A 277 21.15 -9.64 24.11
#